data_AF-A0A316EHU1-F1
#
_entry.id   AF-A0A316EHU1-F1
#
_cell.length_a   1.000
_cell.length_b   1.000
_cell.length_c   1.000
_cell.angle_alpha   90.00
_cell.angle_beta   90.00
_cell.angle_gamma   90.00
#
_symmetry.space_group_name_H-M   'P 1'
#
loop_
_entity.id
_entity.type
_entity.pdbx_description
1 polymer ?
#
loop_
_entity_poly.entity_id
_entity_poly.type
_entity_poly.pdbx_seq_one_letter_code
_entity_poly.pdbx_strand_id
1 'polypeptide(L)'
;MVRSCKRRTAELQTSHNFSDDTKLQTSISIIILMAMFNNEGYKIRDQSKPHFVTFTVVDWIDIFSRRRYKDIIIESLQFCQKEKGMIINGFVIMSNHLHAILQSENEDLSGLIADFKKFTAKAILKSIQEEPESRREWMLERFKKAALTHSRNKNFQFWKYGNHPEEIYSEKFMWSKLDYIHLNPVRSGIVDKASNYIYSSASNYVEGNGILNIVLIDNPVIDVLKPNTFWKSISW
;
A
#
# COMPACT_ATOMS: atom_id res chain seq x y z
N MET A 1 -29.49 -44.39 76.90
CA MET A 1 -29.14 -45.37 75.85
C MET A 1 -29.16 -44.64 74.50
N VAL A 2 -27.99 -44.56 73.84
CA VAL A 2 -27.74 -44.27 72.40
C VAL A 2 -28.04 -42.87 71.78
N ARG A 3 -26.96 -42.08 71.66
CA ARG A 3 -26.42 -41.21 70.57
C ARG A 3 -27.33 -40.64 69.46
N SER A 4 -27.14 -39.35 69.15
CA SER A 4 -27.12 -38.70 67.79
C SER A 4 -27.20 -37.17 67.96
N CYS A 5 -26.57 -36.25 67.23
CA CYS A 5 -25.51 -36.20 66.22
C CYS A 5 -25.14 -34.69 66.10
N LYS A 6 -23.85 -34.34 66.12
CA LYS A 6 -23.35 -32.97 65.89
C LYS A 6 -23.51 -32.61 64.42
N ARG A 7 -24.11 -31.46 64.09
CA ARG A 7 -23.86 -30.76 62.82
C ARG A 7 -23.15 -29.44 63.11
N ARG A 8 -21.89 -29.36 62.71
CA ARG A 8 -21.13 -28.11 62.58
C ARG A 8 -21.52 -27.47 61.25
N THR A 9 -21.82 -26.18 61.28
CA THR A 9 -21.83 -25.30 60.11
C THR A 9 -20.39 -25.17 59.60
N ALA A 10 -20.18 -25.43 58.31
CA ALA A 10 -18.94 -25.13 57.61
C ALA A 10 -19.25 -24.06 56.56
N GLU A 11 -18.88 -22.81 56.86
CA GLU A 11 -18.77 -21.76 55.85
C GLU A 11 -17.52 -22.06 55.02
N LEU A 12 -17.71 -22.40 53.74
CA LEU A 12 -16.62 -22.42 52.77
C LEU A 12 -16.25 -20.97 52.45
N GLN A 13 -15.21 -20.45 53.10
CA GLN A 13 -14.44 -19.34 52.53
C GLN A 13 -13.62 -19.87 51.36
N THR A 14 -14.12 -19.69 50.15
CA THR A 14 -13.29 -19.81 48.95
C THR A 14 -12.41 -18.57 48.83
N SER A 15 -11.15 -18.67 49.23
CA SER A 15 -10.11 -17.69 48.92
C SER A 15 -9.87 -17.69 47.41
N HIS A 16 -10.49 -16.77 46.67
CA HIS A 16 -10.10 -16.48 45.30
C HIS A 16 -8.73 -15.79 45.32
N ASN A 17 -7.72 -16.46 44.76
CA ASN A 17 -6.37 -15.94 44.63
C ASN A 17 -6.34 -14.79 43.61
N PHE A 18 -6.52 -13.56 44.10
CA PHE A 18 -6.48 -12.30 43.33
C PHE A 18 -5.17 -12.12 42.52
N SER A 19 -4.09 -12.83 42.87
CA SER A 19 -2.79 -12.79 42.19
C SER A 19 -2.74 -13.57 40.87
N ASP A 20 -3.56 -14.62 40.72
CA ASP A 20 -3.57 -15.43 39.51
C ASP A 20 -4.44 -14.78 38.42
N ASP A 21 -5.54 -14.12 38.82
CA ASP A 21 -6.38 -13.31 37.93
C ASP A 21 -5.62 -12.11 37.36
N THR A 22 -4.78 -11.43 38.17
CA THR A 22 -3.97 -10.30 37.67
C THR A 22 -2.87 -10.76 36.70
N LYS A 23 -2.26 -11.93 36.91
CA LYS A 23 -1.29 -12.50 35.95
C LYS A 23 -1.96 -12.95 34.65
N LEU A 24 -3.14 -13.55 34.74
CA LEU A 24 -3.92 -13.96 33.58
C LEU A 24 -4.40 -12.74 32.78
N GLN A 25 -4.88 -11.70 33.45
CA GLN A 25 -5.37 -10.47 32.83
C GLN A 25 -4.23 -9.64 32.22
N THR A 26 -3.04 -9.66 32.82
CA THR A 26 -1.82 -9.06 32.23
C THR A 26 -1.37 -9.86 31.01
N SER A 27 -1.42 -11.20 31.06
CA SER A 27 -1.04 -12.07 29.93
C SER A 27 -2.03 -11.96 28.78
N ILE A 28 -3.35 -11.90 29.06
CA ILE A 28 -4.39 -11.65 28.06
C ILE A 28 -4.24 -10.24 27.47
N SER A 29 -3.93 -9.23 28.30
CA SER A 29 -3.66 -7.87 27.80
C SER A 29 -2.41 -7.82 26.91
N ILE A 30 -1.36 -8.57 27.24
CA ILE A 30 -0.15 -8.70 26.40
C ILE A 30 -0.45 -9.47 25.11
N ILE A 31 -1.25 -10.54 25.15
CA ILE A 31 -1.65 -11.31 23.95
C ILE A 31 -2.57 -10.47 23.05
N ILE A 32 -3.52 -9.71 23.62
CA ILE A 32 -4.36 -8.78 22.88
C ILE A 32 -3.51 -7.64 22.31
N LEU A 33 -2.55 -7.10 23.07
CA LEU A 33 -1.61 -6.08 22.60
C LEU A 33 -0.72 -6.63 21.46
N MET A 34 -0.19 -7.86 21.59
CA MET A 34 0.55 -8.54 20.52
C MET A 34 -0.33 -8.84 19.30
N ALA A 35 -1.61 -9.18 19.49
CA ALA A 35 -2.57 -9.37 18.39
C ALA A 35 -2.95 -8.04 17.72
N MET A 36 -3.02 -6.94 18.47
CA MET A 36 -3.20 -5.57 17.94
C MET A 36 -1.93 -5.07 17.21
N PHE A 37 -0.75 -5.63 17.51
CA PHE A 37 0.50 -5.39 16.79
C PHE A 37 0.78 -6.37 15.65
N ASN A 38 0.05 -7.49 15.54
CA ASN A 38 0.11 -8.41 14.41
C ASN A 38 -0.74 -7.90 13.23
N ASN A 39 -0.39 -6.71 12.76
CA ASN A 39 -0.73 -6.27 11.41
C ASN A 39 0.29 -6.94 10.47
N GLU A 40 0.16 -8.25 10.27
CA GLU A 40 0.76 -8.93 9.11
C GLU A 40 0.04 -8.38 7.86
N GLY A 41 0.31 -7.12 7.53
CA GLY A 41 -0.18 -6.50 6.30
C GLY A 41 0.26 -7.37 5.13
N TYR A 42 -0.57 -7.40 4.09
CA TYR A 42 -0.28 -8.05 2.81
C TYR A 42 1.23 -8.07 2.51
N LYS A 43 1.85 -9.25 2.56
CA LYS A 43 3.28 -9.47 2.29
C LYS A 43 3.43 -9.97 0.87
N ILE A 44 4.41 -9.43 0.15
CA ILE A 44 4.86 -10.01 -1.11
C ILE A 44 5.51 -11.36 -0.77
N ARG A 45 4.93 -12.45 -1.25
CA ARG A 45 5.46 -13.81 -0.98
C ARG A 45 6.38 -14.24 -2.12
N ASP A 46 5.87 -14.19 -3.33
CA ASP A 46 6.66 -14.44 -4.53
C ASP A 46 7.33 -13.13 -5.00
N GLN A 47 8.62 -13.00 -4.77
CA GLN A 47 9.35 -11.78 -5.12
C GLN A 47 9.68 -11.68 -6.63
N SER A 48 9.50 -12.77 -7.38
CA SER A 48 9.82 -12.84 -8.81
C SER A 48 8.66 -12.37 -9.69
N LYS A 49 7.42 -12.40 -9.17
CA LYS A 49 6.21 -12.11 -9.94
C LYS A 49 5.80 -10.64 -9.91
N PRO A 50 5.08 -10.17 -10.96
CA PRO A 50 4.46 -8.86 -10.93
C PRO A 50 3.41 -8.77 -9.83
N HIS A 51 3.37 -7.62 -9.16
CA HIS A 51 2.38 -7.30 -8.14
C HIS A 51 1.73 -5.96 -8.43
N PHE A 52 0.41 -5.91 -8.32
CA PHE A 52 -0.30 -4.64 -8.17
C PHE A 52 -0.06 -4.10 -6.76
N VAL A 53 0.40 -2.85 -6.67
CA VAL A 53 0.73 -2.18 -5.41
C VAL A 53 0.12 -0.79 -5.37
N THR A 54 -0.19 -0.34 -4.16
CA THR A 54 -0.71 1.01 -3.88
C THR A 54 0.16 1.71 -2.86
N PHE A 55 0.73 2.87 -3.23
CA PHE A 55 1.43 3.74 -2.31
C PHE A 55 0.55 4.94 -1.95
N THR A 56 0.10 5.01 -0.71
CA THR A 56 -0.80 6.08 -0.25
C THR A 56 -0.05 7.06 0.64
N VAL A 57 -0.25 8.37 0.43
CA VAL A 57 0.30 9.40 1.31
C VAL A 57 -0.45 9.39 2.65
N VAL A 58 0.27 9.63 3.75
CA VAL A 58 -0.33 9.78 5.08
C VAL A 58 -1.49 10.77 5.04
N ASP A 59 -2.56 10.44 5.76
CA ASP A 59 -3.79 11.24 5.86
C ASP A 59 -4.45 11.59 4.51
N TRP A 60 -4.12 10.86 3.44
CA TRP A 60 -4.63 11.12 2.09
C TRP A 60 -4.34 12.55 1.60
N ILE A 61 -3.21 13.12 2.03
CA ILE A 61 -2.81 14.47 1.65
C ILE A 61 -2.58 14.55 0.14
N ASP A 62 -3.27 15.49 -0.53
CA ASP A 62 -3.19 15.75 -1.96
C ASP A 62 -1.89 16.45 -2.39
N ILE A 63 -0.76 15.85 -2.05
CA ILE A 63 0.56 16.42 -2.34
C ILE A 63 0.83 16.43 -3.86
N PHE A 64 0.44 15.38 -4.57
CA PHE A 64 0.67 15.21 -6.01
C PHE A 64 -0.24 16.09 -6.89
N SER A 65 -1.04 16.97 -6.29
CA SER A 65 -1.65 18.12 -7.00
C SER A 65 -0.59 19.05 -7.59
N ARG A 66 0.62 19.13 -6.99
CA ARG A 66 1.75 19.89 -7.55
C ARG A 66 2.61 18.98 -8.43
N ARG A 67 2.88 19.47 -9.64
CA ARG A 67 3.71 18.81 -10.66
C ARG A 67 5.05 18.30 -10.10
N ARG A 68 5.77 19.17 -9.37
CA ARG A 68 7.12 18.89 -8.85
C ARG A 68 7.22 17.60 -8.04
N TYR A 69 6.19 17.25 -7.26
CA TYR A 69 6.24 16.02 -6.46
C TYR A 69 5.93 14.78 -7.29
N LYS A 70 5.11 14.92 -8.34
CA LYS A 70 4.90 13.84 -9.33
C LYS A 70 6.18 13.59 -10.13
N ASP A 71 6.89 14.65 -10.50
CA ASP A 71 8.16 14.55 -11.22
C ASP A 71 9.21 13.78 -10.40
N ILE A 72 9.32 14.04 -9.08
CA ILE A 72 10.19 13.25 -8.17
C ILE A 72 9.84 11.75 -8.20
N ILE A 73 8.54 11.41 -8.27
CA ILE A 73 8.10 10.01 -8.37
C ILE A 73 8.56 9.40 -9.70
N ILE A 74 8.32 10.09 -10.82
CA ILE A 74 8.72 9.62 -12.15
C ILE A 74 10.23 9.42 -12.24
N GLU A 75 11.02 10.41 -11.81
CA GLU A 75 12.49 10.32 -11.78
C GLU A 75 12.97 9.14 -10.92
N SER A 76 12.34 8.92 -9.76
CA SER A 76 12.69 7.78 -8.91
C SER A 76 12.31 6.44 -9.54
N LEU A 77 11.18 6.35 -10.25
CA LEU A 77 10.81 5.13 -10.99
C LEU A 77 11.81 4.88 -12.11
N GLN A 78 12.15 5.89 -12.92
CA GLN A 78 13.16 5.80 -13.98
C GLN A 78 14.51 5.31 -13.44
N PHE A 79 14.95 5.87 -12.31
CA PHE A 79 16.17 5.42 -11.64
C PHE A 79 16.10 3.95 -11.21
N CYS A 80 14.98 3.54 -10.60
CA CYS A 80 14.77 2.15 -10.21
C CYS A 80 14.75 1.19 -11.41
N GLN A 81 14.19 1.59 -12.56
CA GLN A 81 14.24 0.78 -13.77
C GLN A 81 15.69 0.60 -14.23
N LYS A 82 16.41 1.71 -14.39
CA LYS A 82 17.75 1.72 -14.97
C LYS A 82 18.82 1.07 -14.09
N GLU A 83 18.77 1.31 -12.78
CA GLU A 83 19.86 0.97 -11.87
C GLU A 83 19.53 -0.18 -10.90
N LYS A 84 18.25 -0.57 -10.80
CA LYS A 84 17.80 -1.58 -9.81
C LYS A 84 17.01 -2.75 -10.40
N GLY A 85 16.78 -2.78 -11.72
CA GLY A 85 16.01 -3.85 -12.36
C GLY A 85 14.52 -3.82 -11.99
N MET A 86 13.94 -2.62 -11.79
CA MET A 86 12.49 -2.49 -11.62
C MET A 86 11.81 -2.66 -12.99
N ILE A 87 10.93 -3.63 -13.12
CA ILE A 87 10.02 -3.74 -14.25
C ILE A 87 8.70 -3.08 -13.85
N ILE A 88 8.15 -2.26 -14.77
CA ILE A 88 6.90 -1.54 -14.59
C ILE A 88 5.99 -1.91 -15.76
N ASN A 89 4.83 -2.50 -15.48
CA ASN A 89 3.84 -2.83 -16.52
C ASN A 89 2.73 -1.78 -16.63
N GLY A 90 2.46 -1.04 -15.57
CA GLY A 90 1.50 0.06 -15.61
C GLY A 90 1.52 0.88 -14.32
N PHE A 91 1.17 2.15 -14.41
CA PHE A 91 1.10 3.05 -13.25
C PHE A 91 0.12 4.21 -13.45
N VAL A 92 -0.31 4.81 -12.34
CA VAL A 92 -0.99 6.10 -12.29
C VAL A 92 -0.67 6.82 -10.98
N ILE A 93 -0.25 8.09 -11.07
CA ILE A 93 -0.07 8.96 -9.91
C ILE A 93 -1.31 9.85 -9.76
N MET A 94 -2.15 9.53 -8.79
CA MET A 94 -3.30 10.35 -8.38
C MET A 94 -2.87 11.43 -7.40
N SER A 95 -3.79 12.26 -6.92
CA SER A 95 -3.47 13.43 -6.07
C SER A 95 -2.78 13.08 -4.74
N ASN A 96 -3.07 11.91 -4.18
CA ASN A 96 -2.61 11.48 -2.86
C ASN A 96 -2.12 10.00 -2.81
N HIS A 97 -2.09 9.30 -3.94
CA HIS A 97 -1.63 7.92 -4.02
C HIS A 97 -1.11 7.58 -5.41
N LEU A 98 -0.35 6.48 -5.48
CA LEU A 98 0.17 5.87 -6.70
C LEU A 98 -0.30 4.42 -6.76
N HIS A 99 -0.89 4.01 -7.87
CA HIS A 99 -1.12 2.60 -8.20
C HIS A 99 -0.12 2.16 -9.26
N ALA A 100 0.48 0.99 -9.10
CA ALA A 100 1.43 0.46 -10.08
C ALA A 100 1.40 -1.06 -10.13
N ILE A 101 1.80 -1.63 -11.27
CA ILE A 101 2.16 -3.04 -11.40
C ILE A 101 3.67 -3.11 -11.55
N LEU A 102 4.32 -3.68 -10.54
CA LEU A 102 5.78 -3.71 -10.40
C LEU A 102 6.28 -5.16 -10.30
N GLN A 103 7.44 -5.42 -10.88
CA GLN A 103 8.18 -6.67 -10.78
C GLN A 103 9.68 -6.36 -10.57
N SER A 104 10.42 -7.29 -9.98
CA SER A 104 11.87 -7.18 -9.82
C SER A 104 12.56 -8.20 -10.72
N GLU A 105 13.51 -7.75 -11.54
CA GLU A 105 14.39 -8.64 -12.33
C GLU A 105 15.28 -9.50 -11.43
N ASN A 106 15.58 -9.01 -10.21
CA ASN A 106 16.51 -9.63 -9.27
C ASN A 106 15.81 -10.40 -8.15
N GLU A 107 14.51 -10.71 -8.30
CA GLU A 107 13.70 -11.43 -7.30
C GLU A 107 13.70 -10.78 -5.90
N ASP A 108 13.84 -9.45 -5.84
CA ASP A 108 13.73 -8.66 -4.61
C ASP A 108 12.80 -7.46 -4.82
N LEU A 109 11.51 -7.73 -4.98
CA LEU A 109 10.52 -6.67 -5.15
C LEU A 109 10.31 -5.87 -3.86
N SER A 110 10.40 -6.51 -2.70
CA SER A 110 10.19 -5.88 -1.40
C SER A 110 11.29 -4.87 -1.07
N GLY A 111 12.57 -5.23 -1.26
CA GLY A 111 13.70 -4.32 -1.07
C GLY A 111 13.65 -3.15 -2.04
N LEU A 112 13.33 -3.42 -3.31
CA LEU A 112 13.20 -2.40 -4.34
C LEU A 112 12.07 -1.40 -4.03
N ILE A 113 10.92 -1.87 -3.57
CA ILE A 113 9.83 -1.01 -3.08
C ILE A 113 10.23 -0.22 -1.83
N ALA A 114 10.92 -0.86 -0.88
CA ALA A 114 11.36 -0.20 0.35
C ALA A 114 12.31 0.97 0.03
N ASP A 115 13.27 0.75 -0.87
CA ASP A 115 14.19 1.77 -1.33
C ASP A 115 13.50 2.90 -2.08
N PHE A 116 12.58 2.57 -2.99
CA PHE A 116 11.75 3.55 -3.70
C PHE A 116 10.99 4.45 -2.71
N LYS A 117 10.28 3.84 -1.74
CA LYS A 117 9.52 4.58 -0.72
C LYS A 117 10.43 5.46 0.14
N LYS A 118 11.62 4.96 0.51
CA LYS A 118 12.59 5.69 1.34
C LYS A 118 13.15 6.89 0.60
N PHE A 119 13.58 6.72 -0.65
CA PHE A 119 14.12 7.80 -1.47
C PHE A 119 13.08 8.88 -1.72
N THR A 120 11.90 8.50 -2.23
CA THR A 120 10.83 9.44 -2.58
C THR A 120 10.32 10.21 -1.37
N ALA A 121 10.14 9.55 -0.21
CA ALA A 121 9.78 10.23 1.03
C ALA A 121 10.80 11.30 1.42
N LYS A 122 12.10 10.98 1.37
CA LYS A 122 13.17 11.93 1.70
C LYS A 122 13.21 13.10 0.71
N ALA A 123 13.15 12.83 -0.59
CA ALA A 123 13.20 13.85 -1.63
C ALA A 123 12.01 14.80 -1.58
N ILE A 124 10.80 14.25 -1.38
CA ILE A 124 9.57 15.05 -1.28
C ILE A 124 9.57 15.89 0.00
N LEU A 125 9.93 15.33 1.15
CA LEU A 125 10.02 16.09 2.41
C LEU A 125 11.05 17.22 2.32
N LYS A 126 12.22 16.96 1.72
CA LYS A 126 13.22 17.98 1.44
C LYS A 126 12.65 19.10 0.55
N SER A 127 11.98 18.72 -0.54
CA SER A 127 11.32 19.68 -1.44
C SER A 127 10.26 20.51 -0.72
N ILE A 128 9.43 19.92 0.15
CA ILE A 128 8.44 20.68 0.96
C ILE A 128 9.13 21.75 1.81
N GLN A 129 10.27 21.43 2.41
CA GLN A 129 10.99 22.31 3.34
C GLN A 129 11.75 23.43 2.63
N GLU A 130 12.36 23.13 1.49
CA GLU A 130 13.26 24.06 0.79
C GLU A 130 12.52 24.93 -0.24
N GLU A 131 11.52 24.38 -0.93
CA GLU A 131 10.84 25.07 -2.05
C GLU A 131 9.49 25.66 -1.63
N PRO A 132 9.05 26.80 -2.22
CA PRO A 132 7.77 27.44 -1.87
C PRO A 132 6.59 26.47 -1.91
N GLU A 133 5.90 26.30 -0.79
CA GLU A 133 4.74 25.42 -0.66
C GLU A 133 3.76 26.02 0.33
N SER A 134 2.59 26.46 -0.15
CA SER A 134 1.58 27.15 0.66
C SER A 134 0.98 26.28 1.75
N ARG A 135 1.06 24.95 1.62
CA ARG A 135 0.53 23.98 2.60
C ARG A 135 1.63 23.39 3.50
N ARG A 136 2.86 23.93 3.46
CA ARG A 136 4.07 23.35 4.07
C ARG A 136 3.87 23.02 5.54
N GLU A 137 3.50 24.02 6.34
CA GLU A 137 3.39 23.89 7.80
C GLU A 137 2.38 22.80 8.18
N TRP A 138 1.20 22.87 7.57
CA TRP A 138 0.14 21.87 7.74
C TRP A 138 0.61 20.46 7.35
N MET A 139 1.20 20.28 6.15
CA MET A 139 1.67 18.95 5.72
C MET A 139 2.75 18.38 6.65
N LEU A 140 3.74 19.18 7.02
CA LEU A 140 4.81 18.75 7.92
C LEU A 140 4.28 18.39 9.31
N GLU A 141 3.29 19.12 9.83
CA GLU A 141 2.63 18.77 11.09
C GLU A 141 1.94 17.39 11.01
N ARG A 142 1.21 17.13 9.92
CA ARG A 142 0.55 15.82 9.70
C ARG A 142 1.57 14.68 9.61
N PHE A 143 2.63 14.86 8.82
CA PHE A 143 3.70 13.85 8.71
C PHE A 143 4.45 13.61 10.02
N LYS A 144 4.62 14.65 10.84
CA LYS A 144 5.22 14.53 12.18
C LYS A 144 4.30 13.76 13.12
N LYS A 145 3.01 14.10 13.15
CA LYS A 145 2.01 13.38 13.97
C LYS A 145 1.95 11.89 13.61
N ALA A 146 1.97 11.55 12.31
CA ALA A 146 1.98 10.17 11.87
C ALA A 146 3.26 9.42 12.32
N ALA A 147 4.42 10.06 12.30
CA ALA A 147 5.67 9.45 12.78
C ALA A 147 5.65 9.10 14.26
N LEU A 148 4.94 9.87 15.10
CA LEU A 148 4.82 9.63 16.55
C LEU A 148 4.07 8.34 16.89
N THR A 149 3.33 7.76 15.95
CA THR A 149 2.54 6.55 16.20
C THR A 149 3.37 5.25 16.26
N HIS A 150 4.67 5.32 15.98
CA HIS A 150 5.57 4.16 15.94
C HIS A 150 7.05 4.57 16.03
N SER A 151 7.97 3.61 16.16
CA SER A 151 9.41 3.87 16.22
C SER A 151 10.18 3.81 14.89
N ARG A 152 9.54 3.43 13.78
CA ARG A 152 10.22 3.19 12.47
C ARG A 152 10.80 4.44 11.83
N ASN A 153 10.14 5.59 11.97
CA ASN A 153 10.61 6.87 11.48
C ASN A 153 10.70 7.88 12.62
N LYS A 154 11.81 8.62 12.70
CA LYS A 154 12.10 9.53 13.82
C LYS A 154 11.35 10.87 13.72
N ASN A 155 11.32 11.47 12.53
CA ASN A 155 10.87 12.86 12.37
C ASN A 155 9.56 12.97 11.58
N PHE A 156 9.45 12.25 10.46
CA PHE A 156 8.32 12.35 9.53
C PHE A 156 7.96 10.99 8.93
N GLN A 157 6.67 10.74 8.75
CA GLN A 157 6.12 9.63 7.99
C GLN A 157 5.39 10.20 6.77
N PHE A 158 5.92 9.94 5.57
CA PHE A 158 5.30 10.41 4.33
C PHE A 158 4.30 9.41 3.74
N TRP A 159 4.75 8.19 3.46
CA TRP A 159 3.91 7.10 2.97
C TRP A 159 3.15 6.42 4.10
N LYS A 160 1.94 5.93 3.87
CA LYS A 160 1.29 4.99 4.78
C LYS A 160 2.06 3.67 4.87
N TYR A 161 1.78 2.92 5.94
CA TYR A 161 2.27 1.56 6.12
C TYR A 161 1.67 0.60 5.11
N GLY A 162 2.48 -0.36 4.70
CA GLY A 162 2.13 -1.31 3.66
C GLY A 162 2.09 -0.67 2.28
N ASN A 163 1.71 -1.51 1.32
CA ASN A 163 1.59 -1.22 -0.10
C ASN A 163 0.48 -2.06 -0.75
N HIS A 164 -0.33 -2.76 0.05
CA HIS A 164 -1.42 -3.66 -0.38
C HIS A 164 -1.06 -4.50 -1.63
N PRO A 165 0.03 -5.28 -1.60
CA PRO A 165 0.47 -6.06 -2.74
C PRO A 165 -0.56 -7.15 -3.08
N GLU A 166 -0.97 -7.17 -4.34
CA GLU A 166 -1.78 -8.24 -4.94
C GLU A 166 -0.94 -8.90 -6.03
N GLU A 167 -0.55 -10.16 -5.83
CA GLU A 167 0.20 -10.95 -6.81
C GLU A 167 -0.62 -11.09 -8.10
N ILE A 168 0.03 -10.83 -9.23
CA ILE A 168 -0.59 -11.07 -10.54
C ILE A 168 -0.44 -12.55 -10.89
N TYR A 169 -1.55 -13.28 -10.80
CA TYR A 169 -1.59 -14.74 -11.00
C TYR A 169 -2.06 -15.17 -12.40
N SER A 170 -2.55 -14.23 -13.23
CA SER A 170 -2.98 -14.51 -14.60
C SER A 170 -2.98 -13.24 -15.45
N GLU A 171 -2.90 -13.42 -16.77
CA GLU A 171 -2.98 -12.33 -17.75
C GLU A 171 -4.34 -11.60 -17.67
N LYS A 172 -5.44 -12.33 -17.46
CA LYS A 172 -6.75 -11.72 -17.24
C LYS A 172 -6.75 -10.79 -16.02
N PHE A 173 -6.11 -11.21 -14.93
CA PHE A 173 -6.00 -10.39 -13.73
C PHE A 173 -5.08 -9.18 -13.95
N MET A 174 -3.96 -9.37 -14.66
CA MET A 174 -3.08 -8.28 -15.12
C MET A 174 -3.88 -7.17 -15.82
N TRP A 175 -4.63 -7.53 -16.86
CA TRP A 175 -5.40 -6.56 -17.63
C TRP A 175 -6.48 -5.86 -16.79
N SER A 176 -7.17 -6.58 -15.89
CA SER A 176 -8.14 -5.93 -14.99
C SER A 176 -7.52 -4.88 -14.07
N LYS A 177 -6.25 -5.07 -13.66
CA LYS A 177 -5.50 -4.09 -12.87
C LYS A 177 -4.99 -2.94 -13.74
N LEU A 178 -4.56 -3.20 -14.97
CA LEU A 178 -4.21 -2.17 -15.94
C LEU A 178 -5.41 -1.25 -16.22
N ASP A 179 -6.60 -1.81 -16.48
CA ASP A 179 -7.83 -1.04 -16.68
C ASP A 179 -8.15 -0.17 -15.46
N TYR A 180 -8.04 -0.75 -14.25
CA TYR A 180 -8.23 0.00 -13.01
C TYR A 180 -7.26 1.18 -12.88
N ILE A 181 -5.98 0.97 -13.22
CA ILE A 181 -4.94 2.00 -13.20
C ILE A 181 -5.25 3.09 -14.23
N HIS A 182 -5.47 2.74 -15.48
CA HIS A 182 -5.62 3.70 -16.58
C HIS A 182 -6.94 4.48 -16.50
N LEU A 183 -8.02 3.85 -16.01
CA LEU A 183 -9.33 4.52 -15.88
C LEU A 183 -9.48 5.32 -14.58
N ASN A 184 -8.51 5.28 -13.68
CA ASN A 184 -8.60 6.02 -12.41
C ASN A 184 -8.78 7.54 -12.60
N PRO A 185 -8.03 8.21 -13.50
CA PRO A 185 -8.21 9.63 -13.79
C PRO A 185 -9.58 9.95 -14.42
N VAL A 186 -10.12 9.03 -15.23
CA VAL A 186 -11.44 9.17 -15.87
C VAL A 186 -12.55 9.06 -14.83
N ARG A 187 -12.50 8.03 -13.99
CA ARG A 187 -13.46 7.84 -12.88
C ARG A 187 -13.44 9.00 -11.89
N SER A 188 -12.30 9.67 -11.75
CA SER A 188 -12.12 10.85 -10.90
C SER A 188 -12.55 12.16 -11.58
N GLY A 189 -12.95 12.14 -12.86
CA GLY A 189 -13.37 13.32 -13.62
C GLY A 189 -12.23 14.28 -13.96
N ILE A 190 -10.97 13.82 -13.98
CA ILE A 190 -9.81 14.67 -14.30
C ILE A 190 -9.63 14.82 -15.81
N VAL A 191 -9.90 13.76 -16.55
CA VAL A 191 -9.81 13.69 -18.02
C VAL A 191 -10.94 12.84 -18.58
N ASP A 192 -11.38 13.14 -19.79
CA ASP A 192 -12.38 12.32 -20.50
C ASP A 192 -11.79 11.02 -21.06
N LYS A 193 -10.50 11.04 -21.42
CA LYS A 193 -9.77 9.89 -21.99
C LYS A 193 -8.58 9.53 -21.12
N ALA A 194 -8.40 8.24 -20.84
CA ALA A 194 -7.32 7.74 -20.00
C ALA A 194 -5.92 8.18 -20.49
N SER A 195 -5.67 8.11 -21.80
CA SER A 195 -4.38 8.50 -22.40
C SER A 195 -4.04 9.98 -22.24
N ASN A 196 -5.03 10.85 -22.00
CA ASN A 196 -4.79 12.28 -21.78
C ASN A 196 -4.17 12.59 -20.41
N TYR A 197 -4.19 11.64 -19.46
CA TYR A 197 -3.61 11.88 -18.14
C TYR A 197 -2.10 11.58 -18.14
N ILE A 198 -1.30 12.65 -18.23
CA ILE A 198 0.17 12.62 -18.36
C ILE A 198 0.87 11.71 -17.35
N TYR A 199 0.41 11.67 -16.09
CA TYR A 199 1.03 10.89 -15.02
C TYR A 199 0.43 9.49 -14.88
N SER A 200 0.18 8.84 -16.02
CA SER A 200 -0.22 7.44 -16.12
C SER A 200 0.48 6.78 -17.30
N SER A 201 0.59 5.46 -17.24
CA SER A 201 1.02 4.63 -18.37
C SER A 201 -0.02 4.46 -19.47
N ALA A 202 -1.23 5.02 -19.36
CA ALA A 202 -2.29 4.81 -20.33
C ALA A 202 -1.88 5.20 -21.77
N SER A 203 -1.14 6.30 -21.94
CA SER A 203 -0.63 6.72 -23.24
C SER A 203 0.37 5.73 -23.83
N ASN A 204 1.15 5.00 -23.01
CA ASN A 204 2.09 3.99 -23.51
C ASN A 204 1.35 2.87 -24.27
N TYR A 205 0.16 2.48 -23.80
CA TYR A 205 -0.66 1.44 -24.41
C TYR A 205 -1.45 1.95 -25.63
N VAL A 206 -1.90 3.20 -25.62
CA VAL A 206 -2.74 3.77 -26.70
C VAL A 206 -1.91 4.39 -27.81
N GLU A 207 -0.87 5.13 -27.45
CA GLU A 207 -0.10 6.01 -28.35
C GLU A 207 1.34 5.53 -28.55
N GLY A 208 1.75 4.45 -27.86
CA GLY A 208 3.10 3.89 -27.92
C GLY A 208 4.17 4.76 -27.24
N ASN A 209 3.78 5.81 -26.52
CA ASN A 209 4.70 6.69 -25.80
C ASN A 209 4.09 7.18 -24.47
N GLY A 210 4.94 7.59 -23.53
CA GLY A 210 4.49 8.14 -22.26
C GLY A 210 5.63 8.76 -21.49
N ILE A 211 5.31 9.43 -20.36
CA ILE A 211 6.32 10.11 -19.52
C ILE A 211 7.36 9.15 -18.92
N LEU A 212 7.01 7.86 -18.84
CA LEU A 212 7.83 6.78 -18.31
C LEU A 212 7.78 5.60 -19.29
N ASN A 213 8.92 4.98 -19.57
CA ASN A 213 8.96 3.74 -20.34
C ASN A 213 8.41 2.59 -19.49
N ILE A 214 7.63 1.69 -20.09
CA ILE A 214 7.07 0.53 -19.42
C ILE A 214 7.24 -0.73 -20.28
N VAL A 215 7.13 -1.89 -19.66
CA VAL A 215 7.03 -3.17 -20.37
C VAL A 215 5.56 -3.44 -20.67
N LEU A 216 5.21 -3.30 -21.94
CA LEU A 216 3.85 -3.57 -22.42
C LEU A 216 3.51 -5.05 -22.25
N ILE A 217 2.27 -5.31 -21.89
CA ILE A 217 1.69 -6.66 -21.87
C ILE A 217 0.99 -6.91 -23.19
N ASP A 218 1.15 -8.10 -23.73
CA ASP A 218 0.48 -8.52 -24.97
C ASP A 218 -1.04 -8.45 -24.83
N ASN A 219 -1.70 -8.07 -25.92
CA ASN A 219 -3.15 -8.07 -25.97
C ASN A 219 -3.68 -9.49 -25.72
N PRO A 220 -4.70 -9.64 -24.87
CA PRO A 220 -5.20 -10.94 -24.53
C PRO A 220 -5.81 -11.59 -25.77
N VAL A 221 -5.43 -12.84 -26.03
CA VAL A 221 -6.01 -13.61 -27.14
C VAL A 221 -7.48 -13.88 -26.85
N ILE A 222 -8.36 -13.25 -27.63
CA ILE A 222 -9.81 -13.36 -27.46
C ILE A 222 -10.31 -14.62 -28.16
N ASP A 223 -10.72 -15.61 -27.37
CA ASP A 223 -11.47 -16.76 -27.86
C ASP A 223 -12.96 -16.37 -28.02
N VAL A 224 -13.32 -15.87 -29.20
CA VAL A 224 -14.68 -15.40 -29.54
C VAL A 224 -15.78 -16.46 -29.38
N LEU A 225 -15.41 -17.74 -29.22
CA LEU A 225 -16.36 -18.85 -29.06
C LEU A 225 -16.71 -19.11 -27.58
N LYS A 226 -16.01 -18.49 -26.63
CA LYS A 226 -16.32 -18.62 -25.19
C LYS A 226 -17.27 -17.51 -24.74
N PRO A 227 -18.44 -17.84 -24.14
CA PRO A 227 -19.44 -16.84 -23.72
C PRO A 227 -18.98 -15.92 -22.57
N ASN A 228 -17.94 -16.31 -21.82
CA ASN A 228 -17.30 -15.50 -20.78
C ASN A 228 -16.13 -14.65 -21.31
N THR A 229 -16.28 -14.07 -22.51
CA THR A 229 -15.21 -13.33 -23.16
C THR A 229 -14.97 -11.96 -22.53
N PHE A 230 -13.69 -11.68 -22.30
CA PHE A 230 -13.11 -10.57 -21.53
C PHE A 230 -13.48 -9.15 -22.01
N TRP A 231 -13.88 -8.98 -23.27
CA TRP A 231 -14.10 -7.66 -23.87
C TRP A 231 -15.29 -6.88 -23.28
N LYS A 232 -16.21 -7.50 -22.53
CA LYS A 232 -17.29 -6.77 -21.85
C LYS A 232 -16.82 -5.91 -20.66
N SER A 233 -15.58 -6.09 -20.20
CA SER A 233 -15.00 -5.31 -19.10
C SER A 233 -13.96 -4.27 -19.54
N ILE A 234 -13.53 -4.30 -20.80
CA ILE A 234 -12.55 -3.33 -21.33
C ILE A 234 -13.33 -2.15 -21.91
N SER A 235 -13.31 -1.01 -21.23
CA SER A 235 -13.82 0.25 -21.76
C SER A 235 -12.65 1.05 -22.35
N TRP A 236 -12.46 0.95 -23.66
CA TRP A 236 -11.69 1.93 -24.42
C TRP A 236 -12.57 3.12 -24.75
#